data_AF-A0A1G1ZEX4-F1
#
_entry.id   AF-A0A1G1ZEX4-F1
#
_cell.length_a   1.000
_cell.length_b   1.000
_cell.length_c   1.000
_cell.angle_alpha   90.00
_cell.angle_beta   90.00
_cell.angle_gamma   90.00
#
_symmetry.space_group_name_H-M   'P 1'
#
loop_
_entity.id
_entity.type
_entity.pdbx_description
1 polymer ?
#
loop_
_entity_poly.entity_id
_entity_poly.type
_entity_poly.pdbx_seq_one_letter_code
_entity_poly.pdbx_strand_id
1 'polypeptide(L)'
;MNTKHLLRVASAWISIVYIVCFAGVAFFPGIRPGFMRYGLHMGIDMGQNILTLGTFFSGLVIWNIITLLAVGLFALLYNRIK
;
A
#
# COMPACT_ATOMS: atom_id res chain seq x y z
N MET A 1 -19.08 -14.46 -4.09
CA MET A 1 -17.98 -13.79 -4.83
C MET A 1 -16.83 -14.76 -5.07
N ASN A 2 -16.12 -14.69 -6.20
CA ASN A 2 -14.93 -15.54 -6.43
C ASN A 2 -13.70 -14.96 -5.73
N THR A 3 -13.46 -15.40 -4.49
CA THR A 3 -12.37 -14.88 -3.65
C THR A 3 -10.98 -15.09 -4.27
N LYS A 4 -10.72 -16.22 -4.97
CA LYS A 4 -9.41 -16.48 -5.58
C LYS A 4 -9.10 -15.48 -6.69
N HIS A 5 -10.08 -15.22 -7.56
CA HIS A 5 -9.94 -14.22 -8.62
C HIS A 5 -9.76 -12.81 -8.03
N LEU A 6 -10.58 -12.45 -7.03
CA LEU A 6 -10.49 -11.16 -6.35
C LEU A 6 -9.11 -10.92 -5.74
N LEU A 7 -8.55 -11.90 -5.02
CA LEU A 7 -7.23 -11.77 -4.39
C LEU A 7 -6.11 -11.60 -5.43
N ARG A 8 -6.18 -12.28 -6.58
CA ARG A 8 -5.21 -12.09 -7.68
C ARG A 8 -5.27 -10.69 -8.27
N VAL A 9 -6.48 -10.20 -8.54
CA VAL A 9 -6.67 -8.84 -9.07
C VAL A 9 -6.18 -7.83 -8.04
N ALA A 10 -6.51 -8.01 -6.76
CA ALA A 10 -6.09 -7.13 -5.68
C ALA A 10 -4.55 -7.10 -5.52
N SER A 11 -3.87 -8.24 -5.59
CA SER A 11 -2.39 -8.29 -5.49
C SER A 11 -1.71 -7.62 -6.67
N ALA A 12 -2.23 -7.79 -7.89
CA ALA A 12 -1.70 -7.13 -9.08
C ALA A 12 -1.93 -5.61 -8.98
N TRP A 13 -3.14 -5.21 -8.61
CA TRP A 13 -3.52 -3.81 -8.46
C TRP A 13 -2.67 -3.09 -7.42
N ILE A 14 -2.56 -3.64 -6.20
CA ILE A 14 -1.78 -2.98 -5.14
C ILE A 14 -0.30 -2.87 -5.52
N SER A 15 0.24 -3.88 -6.22
CA SER A 15 1.63 -3.82 -6.68
C SER A 15 1.85 -2.66 -7.64
N ILE A 16 0.94 -2.45 -8.60
CA ILE A 16 0.99 -1.32 -9.54
C ILE A 16 0.89 0.01 -8.77
N VAL A 17 -0.13 0.15 -7.92
CA VAL A 17 -0.35 1.38 -7.13
C VAL A 17 0.86 1.68 -6.26
N TYR A 18 1.43 0.68 -5.59
CA TYR A 18 2.61 0.83 -4.75
C TYR A 18 3.81 1.36 -5.55
N ILE A 19 4.08 0.79 -6.72
CA ILE A 19 5.18 1.24 -7.60
C ILE A 19 4.99 2.71 -7.97
N VAL A 20 3.78 3.09 -8.39
CA VAL A 20 3.47 4.48 -8.77
C VAL A 20 3.64 5.42 -7.57
N CYS A 21 3.12 5.06 -6.40
CA CYS A 21 3.26 5.87 -5.19
C CYS A 21 4.72 6.01 -4.75
N PHE A 22 5.49 4.92 -4.76
CA PHE A 22 6.90 4.94 -4.38
C PHE A 22 7.72 5.82 -5.34
N ALA A 23 7.49 5.69 -6.65
CA ALA A 23 8.11 6.53 -7.66
C ALA A 23 7.73 8.01 -7.47
N GLY A 24 6.44 8.31 -7.21
CA GLY A 24 5.97 9.66 -6.94
C GLY A 24 6.70 10.33 -5.77
N VAL A 25 6.89 9.63 -4.66
CA VAL A 25 7.64 10.16 -3.51
C VAL A 25 9.14 10.29 -3.82
N ALA A 26 9.70 9.41 -4.64
CA ALA A 26 11.11 9.47 -5.05
C ALA A 26 11.40 10.67 -5.96
N PHE A 27 10.53 10.98 -6.93
CA PHE A 27 10.69 12.11 -7.84
C PHE A 27 10.25 13.44 -7.23
N PHE A 28 9.28 13.42 -6.30
CA PHE A 28 8.72 14.62 -5.68
C PHE A 28 8.81 14.54 -4.14
N PRO A 29 10.01 14.58 -3.55
CA PRO A 29 10.15 14.43 -2.09
C PRO A 29 9.46 15.55 -1.28
N GLY A 30 9.24 16.73 -1.88
CA GLY A 30 8.57 17.87 -1.23
C GLY A 30 7.10 17.64 -0.88
N ILE A 31 6.41 16.70 -1.53
CA ILE A 31 5.01 16.36 -1.18
C ILE A 31 4.90 15.39 0.00
N ARG A 32 6.00 14.73 0.37
CA ARG A 32 6.03 13.68 1.41
C ARG A 32 5.55 14.19 2.78
N PRO A 33 6.01 15.33 3.33
CA PRO A 33 5.57 15.78 4.64
C PRO A 33 4.06 16.09 4.67
N GLY A 34 3.55 16.72 3.60
CA GLY A 34 2.12 17.00 3.45
C GLY A 34 1.30 15.71 3.35
N PHE A 35 1.72 14.75 2.52
CA PHE A 35 1.05 13.46 2.39
C PHE A 35 1.05 12.66 3.70
N MET A 36 2.16 12.66 4.44
CA MET A 36 2.25 11.99 5.74
C MET A 36 1.31 12.64 6.76
N ARG A 37 1.27 13.98 6.81
CA ARG A 37 0.43 14.73 7.75
C ARG A 37 -1.06 14.63 7.45
N TYR A 38 -1.44 14.85 6.19
CA TYR A 38 -2.85 14.96 5.79
C TYR A 38 -3.44 13.64 5.28
N GLY A 39 -2.66 12.82 4.57
CA GLY A 39 -3.12 11.55 4.00
C GLY A 39 -2.97 10.35 4.93
N LEU A 40 -1.89 10.31 5.73
CA LEU A 40 -1.60 9.19 6.62
C LEU A 40 -1.75 9.54 8.12
N HIS A 41 -2.15 10.77 8.44
CA HIS A 41 -2.35 11.25 9.81
C HIS A 41 -1.14 11.03 10.74
N MET A 42 0.07 11.15 10.19
CA MET A 42 1.33 11.03 10.93
C MET A 42 2.00 12.40 11.12
N GLY A 43 2.38 12.71 12.36
CA GLY A 43 3.12 13.93 12.72
C GLY A 43 4.60 13.65 12.94
N ILE A 44 5.33 13.30 11.88
CA ILE A 44 6.77 12.97 11.97
C ILE A 44 7.56 13.88 11.02
N ASP A 45 8.59 14.54 11.55
CA ASP A 45 9.55 15.33 10.77
C ASP A 45 10.55 14.37 10.08
N MET A 46 10.11 13.81 8.95
CA MET A 46 10.88 12.84 8.17
C MET A 46 11.96 13.56 7.32
N GLY A 47 12.93 14.19 8.00
CA GLY A 47 14.08 14.86 7.37
C GLY A 47 15.07 13.91 6.69
N GLN A 48 14.91 12.58 6.87
CA GLN A 48 15.80 11.58 6.28
C GLN A 48 15.14 10.93 5.06
N ASN A 49 15.82 11.02 3.91
CA ASN A 49 15.44 10.29 2.70
C ASN A 49 15.99 8.86 2.78
N ILE A 50 15.13 7.90 3.14
CA ILE A 50 15.48 6.48 3.28
C ILE A 50 14.98 5.67 2.07
N LEU A 51 14.71 6.33 0.93
CA LEU A 51 14.26 5.65 -0.29
C LEU A 51 15.41 4.87 -0.92
N THR A 52 15.47 3.59 -0.58
CA THR A 52 16.43 2.63 -1.11
C THR A 52 15.70 1.47 -1.80
N LEU A 53 16.41 0.71 -2.62
CA LEU A 53 15.87 -0.54 -3.19
C LEU A 53 15.42 -1.52 -2.09
N GLY A 54 16.12 -1.57 -0.95
CA GLY A 54 15.72 -2.37 0.19
C GLY A 54 14.34 -1.97 0.71
N THR A 55 14.14 -0.68 1.00
CA THR A 55 12.83 -0.18 1.45
C THR A 55 11.74 -0.34 0.40
N PHE A 56 12.07 -0.25 -0.89
CA PHE A 56 11.13 -0.50 -1.98
C PHE A 56 10.60 -1.93 -1.95
N PHE A 57 11.48 -2.93 -1.96
CA PHE A 57 11.07 -4.34 -1.96
C PHE A 57 10.41 -4.74 -0.64
N SER A 58 10.94 -4.29 0.50
CA SER A 58 10.30 -4.54 1.80
C SER A 58 8.88 -3.99 1.84
N GLY A 59 8.66 -2.75 1.40
CA GLY A 59 7.32 -2.18 1.35
C GLY A 59 6.42 -2.91 0.35
N LEU A 60 6.91 -3.28 -0.84
CA LEU A 60 6.11 -4.00 -1.84
C LEU A 60 5.59 -5.34 -1.30
N VAL A 61 6.45 -6.08 -0.59
CA VAL A 61 6.08 -7.35 0.06
C VAL A 61 5.05 -7.10 1.16
N ILE A 62 5.32 -6.15 2.07
CA ILE A 62 4.43 -5.84 3.19
C ILE A 62 3.05 -5.42 2.69
N TRP A 63 2.97 -4.51 1.71
CA TRP A 63 1.70 -4.03 1.16
C TRP A 63 0.89 -5.13 0.47
N ASN A 64 1.53 -6.06 -0.22
CA ASN A 64 0.84 -7.22 -0.80
C ASN A 64 0.26 -8.12 0.29
N ILE A 65 1.02 -8.42 1.35
CA ILE A 65 0.54 -9.25 2.47
C ILE A 65 -0.67 -8.58 3.15
N ILE A 66 -0.56 -7.29 3.47
CA ILE A 66 -1.65 -6.53 4.09
C ILE A 66 -2.89 -6.55 3.19
N THR A 67 -2.72 -6.36 1.88
CA THR A 67 -3.83 -6.39 0.91
C THR A 67 -4.52 -7.73 0.85
N LEU A 68 -3.76 -8.83 0.81
CA LEU A 68 -4.34 -10.18 0.81
C LEU A 68 -5.15 -10.45 2.08
N LEU A 69 -4.65 -10.01 3.24
CA LEU A 69 -5.36 -10.14 4.52
C LEU A 69 -6.64 -9.28 4.54
N ALA A 70 -6.55 -8.01 4.16
CA ALA A 70 -7.68 -7.08 4.19
C ALA A 70 -8.78 -7.48 3.20
N VAL A 71 -8.43 -7.79 1.95
CA VAL A 71 -9.38 -8.22 0.92
C VAL A 71 -9.93 -9.62 1.23
N GLY A 72 -9.10 -10.50 1.79
CA GLY A 72 -9.55 -11.81 2.28
C GLY A 72 -10.60 -11.69 3.38
N LEU A 73 -10.36 -10.82 4.37
CA LEU A 73 -11.32 -10.52 5.43
C LEU A 73 -12.60 -9.92 4.86
N PHE A 74 -12.49 -8.92 3.97
CA PHE A 74 -13.65 -8.34 3.29
C PHE A 74 -14.47 -9.40 2.58
N ALA A 75 -13.84 -10.28 1.81
CA ALA A 75 -14.53 -11.36 1.12
C ALA A 75 -15.20 -12.35 2.09
N LEU A 76 -14.57 -12.64 3.24
CA LEU A 76 -15.16 -13.48 4.28
C LEU A 76 -16.43 -12.84 4.85
N LEU A 77 -16.34 -11.57 5.25
CA LEU A 77 -17.47 -10.83 5.83
C LEU A 77 -18.61 -10.68 4.82
N TYR A 78 -18.29 -10.28 3.59
CA TYR A 78 -19.26 -10.11 2.50
C TYR A 78 -20.04 -11.40 2.21
N ASN A 79 -19.38 -12.56 2.26
CA ASN A 79 -20.05 -13.84 2.01
C ASN A 79 -20.82 -14.36 3.25
N ARG A 80 -20.61 -13.81 4.45
CA ARG A 80 -21.18 -14.31 5.72
C ARG A 80 -22.29 -13.44 6.29
N ILE A 81 -22.27 -12.13 6.03
CA ILE A 81 -23.30 -11.19 6.49
C ILE A 81 -24.41 -11.14 5.43
N LYS A 82 -25.68 -11.29 5.84
CA LYS A 82 -26.86 -11.23 4.98
C LYS A 82 -27.44 -9.83 4.92
#